data_AF-A0A5M5BXY1-F1
#
_entry.id   AF-A0A5M5BXY1-F1
#
_cell.length_a   1.000
_cell.length_b   1.000
_cell.length_c   1.000
_cell.angle_alpha   90.00
_cell.angle_beta   90.00
_cell.angle_gamma   90.00
#
_symmetry.space_group_name_H-M   'P 1'
#
loop_
_entity.id
_entity.type
_entity.pdbx_description
1 polymer ?
#
loop_
_entity_poly.entity_id
_entity_poly.type
_entity_poly.pdbx_seq_one_letter_code
_entity_poly.pdbx_strand_id
1 'polypeptide(L)'
;VDIFLCPMLDIYSDMKHSYIVELKYAKYRDSENRVEELRQEAIAQANRYADTDTVKQAIGSTQLHKIVVVYKGMEMRVCEEL
;
A
#
# COMPACT_ATOMS: atom_id res chain seq x y z
N VAL A 1 -0.03 -4.20 -7.65
CA VAL A 1 1.23 -4.92 -7.32
C VAL A 1 1.60 -4.32 -6.01
N ASP A 2 1.49 -5.10 -4.94
CA ASP A 2 1.72 -4.60 -3.60
C ASP A 2 3.22 -4.61 -3.31
N ILE A 3 3.75 -3.49 -2.83
CA ILE A 3 5.13 -3.38 -2.38
C ILE A 3 5.13 -3.48 -0.87
N PHE A 4 5.74 -4.52 -0.31
CA PHE A 4 5.97 -4.63 1.13
C PHE A 4 7.40 -4.24 1.47
N LEU A 5 7.54 -3.16 2.24
CA LEU A 5 8.80 -2.74 2.85
C LEU A 5 8.94 -3.46 4.21
N CYS A 6 9.36 -4.72 4.12
CA CYS A 6 9.63 -5.58 5.26
C CYS A 6 10.75 -4.98 6.14
N PRO A 7 10.56 -4.88 7.47
CA PRO A 7 11.57 -4.31 8.34
C PRO A 7 12.74 -5.29 8.54
N MET A 8 13.97 -4.80 8.40
CA MET A 8 15.18 -5.62 8.59
C MET A 8 15.64 -5.59 10.06
N LEU A 9 14.81 -6.11 10.97
CA LEU A 9 15.03 -6.02 12.43
C LEU A 9 16.30 -6.75 12.91
N ASP A 10 16.79 -7.73 12.16
CA ASP A 10 18.05 -8.43 12.47
C ASP A 10 19.27 -7.52 12.33
N ILE A 11 19.19 -6.51 11.48
CA ILE A 11 20.27 -5.55 11.21
C ILE A 11 19.99 -4.22 11.92
N TYR A 12 18.72 -3.80 11.91
CA TYR A 12 18.26 -2.51 12.45
C TYR A 12 17.15 -2.75 13.47
N SER A 13 17.54 -3.12 14.68
CA SER A 13 16.62 -3.52 15.75
C SER A 13 15.74 -2.39 16.29
N ASP A 14 16.09 -1.14 16.01
CA ASP A 14 15.35 0.06 16.41
C ASP A 14 14.38 0.57 15.33
N MET A 15 14.24 -0.13 14.20
CA MET A 15 13.22 0.21 13.20
C MET A 15 11.83 0.21 13.83
N LYS A 16 11.07 1.27 13.58
CA LYS A 16 9.74 1.48 14.17
C LYS A 16 8.61 1.26 13.18
N HIS A 17 8.90 1.28 11.89
CA HIS A 17 7.88 1.36 10.84
C HIS A 17 8.15 0.34 9.74
N SER A 18 7.07 -0.25 9.24
CA SER A 18 7.03 -1.05 8.02
C SER A 18 5.87 -0.57 7.15
N TYR A 19 5.91 -0.85 5.85
CA TYR A 19 4.95 -0.27 4.91
C TYR A 19 4.45 -1.30 3.91
N ILE A 20 3.15 -1.29 3.63
CA ILE A 20 2.58 -1.79 2.39
C ILE A 20 2.21 -0.60 1.54
N VAL A 21 2.65 -0.58 0.29
CA VAL A 21 2.24 0.42 -0.70
C VAL A 21 1.54 -0.30 -1.84
N GLU A 22 0.25 -0.05 -2.02
CA GLU A 22 -0.50 -0.56 -3.18
C GLU A 22 -0.67 0.54 -4.21
N LEU A 23 -0.27 0.21 -5.44
CA LEU A 23 -0.27 1.14 -6.58
C LEU A 23 -1.31 0.71 -7.61
N LYS A 24 -2.15 1.64 -8.03
CA LYS A 24 -3.08 1.49 -9.17
C LYS A 24 -2.84 2.56 -10.22
N TYR A 25 -3.22 2.24 -11.46
CA TYR A 25 -3.07 3.11 -12.61
C TYR A 25 -4.39 3.16 -13.40
N ALA A 26 -4.98 4.34 -13.45
CA ALA A 26 -6.01 4.71 -14.41
C ALA A 26 -5.37 5.25 -15.70
N LYS A 27 -6.01 5.01 -16.83
CA LYS A 27 -5.63 5.62 -18.11
C LYS A 27 -6.03 7.09 -18.12
N TYR A 28 -5.33 7.89 -18.93
CA TYR A 28 -5.63 9.33 -19.07
C TYR A 28 -7.10 9.62 -19.43
N ARG A 29 -7.72 8.72 -20.21
CA ARG A 29 -9.10 8.85 -20.70
C ARG A 29 -10.15 8.33 -19.71
N ASP A 30 -9.74 7.65 -18.65
CA ASP A 30 -10.67 7.08 -17.68
C ASP A 30 -11.34 8.21 -16.87
N SER A 31 -12.57 7.98 -16.43
CA SER A 31 -13.30 8.94 -15.60
C SER A 31 -12.73 9.02 -14.19
N GLU A 32 -13.08 10.07 -13.45
CA GLU A 32 -12.73 10.16 -12.02
C GLU A 32 -13.43 9.07 -11.20
N ASN A 33 -14.60 8.58 -11.62
CA ASN A 33 -15.24 7.42 -11.00
C ASN A 33 -14.35 6.18 -11.06
N ARG A 34 -13.63 5.96 -12.18
CA ARG A 34 -12.70 4.83 -12.27
C ARG A 34 -11.50 4.99 -11.33
N VAL A 35 -11.05 6.22 -11.08
CA VAL A 35 -10.01 6.51 -10.08
C VAL A 35 -10.51 6.12 -8.69
N GLU A 36 -11.74 6.44 -8.34
CA GLU A 36 -12.33 6.07 -7.04
C GLU A 36 -12.54 4.56 -6.90
N GLU A 37 -13.01 3.87 -7.95
CA GLU A 37 -13.08 2.40 -7.96
C GLU A 37 -11.71 1.77 -7.70
N LEU A 38 -10.67 2.25 -8.40
CA LEU A 38 -9.30 1.78 -8.21
C LEU A 38 -8.79 2.07 -6.80
N ARG A 39 -9.15 3.21 -6.21
CA ARG A 39 -8.84 3.53 -4.81
C ARG A 39 -9.45 2.49 -3.88
N GLN A 40 -10.74 2.19 -4.00
CA GLN A 40 -11.40 1.18 -3.16
C GLN A 40 -10.83 -0.23 -3.37
N GLU A 41 -10.52 -0.60 -4.62
CA GLU A 41 -9.84 -1.87 -4.94
C GLU A 41 -8.46 -1.96 -4.25
N ALA A 42 -7.69 -0.87 -4.26
CA ALA A 42 -6.38 -0.79 -3.62
C ALA A 42 -6.47 -0.88 -2.09
N ILE A 43 -7.44 -0.19 -1.48
CA ILE A 43 -7.71 -0.27 -0.04
C ILE A 43 -8.02 -1.72 0.35
N ALA A 44 -8.93 -2.36 -0.37
CA ALA A 44 -9.32 -3.74 -0.12
C ALA A 44 -8.13 -4.70 -0.28
N GLN A 45 -7.27 -4.48 -1.28
CA GLN A 45 -6.09 -5.32 -1.51
C GLN A 45 -5.01 -5.12 -0.45
N ALA A 46 -4.69 -3.88 -0.09
CA ALA A 46 -3.72 -3.56 0.96
C ALA A 46 -4.16 -4.16 2.32
N ASN A 47 -5.44 -4.06 2.66
CA ASN A 47 -6.00 -4.69 3.86
C ASN A 47 -5.89 -6.22 3.81
N ARG A 48 -6.31 -6.85 2.70
CA ARG A 48 -6.20 -8.31 2.53
C ARG A 48 -4.76 -8.79 2.66
N TYR A 49 -3.80 -8.07 2.08
CA TYR A 49 -2.40 -8.46 2.14
C TYR A 49 -1.81 -8.29 3.54
N ALA A 50 -2.11 -7.17 4.21
CA ALA A 50 -1.75 -6.95 5.61
C ALA A 50 -2.28 -8.04 6.55
N ASP A 51 -3.41 -8.66 6.18
CA ASP A 51 -4.03 -9.72 6.97
C ASP A 51 -3.42 -11.11 6.78
N THR A 52 -2.49 -11.29 5.83
CA THR A 52 -1.81 -12.57 5.60
C THR A 52 -0.83 -12.91 6.73
N ASP A 53 -0.68 -14.20 7.01
CA ASP A 53 0.26 -14.69 8.03
C ASP A 53 1.71 -14.26 7.73
N THR A 54 2.09 -14.24 6.44
CA THR A 54 3.41 -13.80 6.01
C THR A 54 3.72 -12.38 6.47
N VAL A 55 2.79 -11.43 6.28
CA VAL A 55 3.00 -10.04 6.71
C VAL A 55 2.95 -9.95 8.23
N LYS A 56 1.95 -10.57 8.88
CA LYS A 56 1.80 -10.55 10.33
C LYS A 56 3.04 -11.06 11.07
N GLN A 57 3.71 -12.08 10.51
CA GLN A 57 4.96 -12.60 11.08
C GLN A 57 6.17 -11.72 10.74
N ALA A 58 6.19 -11.09 9.57
CA ALA A 58 7.34 -10.31 9.11
C ALA A 58 7.44 -8.89 9.71
N ILE A 59 6.33 -8.28 10.14
CA ILE A 59 6.35 -6.89 10.68
C ILE A 59 7.04 -6.78 12.04
N GLY A 60 7.18 -7.87 12.78
CA GLY A 60 7.81 -7.91 14.10
C GLY A 60 7.21 -6.89 15.07
N SER A 61 8.06 -6.02 15.63
CA SER A 61 7.67 -4.94 16.56
C SER A 61 7.29 -3.61 15.88
N THR A 62 7.33 -3.54 14.55
CA THR A 62 7.07 -2.29 13.83
C THR A 62 5.58 -1.96 13.73
N GLN A 63 5.26 -0.67 13.64
CA GLN A 63 3.97 -0.21 13.17
C GLN A 63 3.88 -0.42 11.65
N LEU A 64 2.89 -1.19 11.22
CA LEU A 64 2.59 -1.38 9.81
C LEU A 64 1.73 -0.23 9.29
N HIS A 65 2.24 0.51 8.32
CA HIS A 65 1.54 1.54 7.57
C HIS A 65 1.05 0.97 6.24
N LYS A 66 -0.14 1.36 5.79
CA LYS A 66 -0.70 0.96 4.49
C LYS A 66 -0.98 2.21 3.69
N ILE A 67 -0.30 2.38 2.57
CA ILE A 67 -0.42 3.53 1.69
C ILE A 67 -1.06 3.08 0.38
N VAL A 68 -2.08 3.82 -0.05
CA VAL A 68 -2.74 3.62 -1.34
C VAL A 68 -2.41 4.79 -2.24
N VAL A 69 -1.94 4.48 -3.45
CA VAL A 69 -1.67 5.49 -4.48
C VAL A 69 -2.38 5.11 -5.78
N VAL A 70 -3.10 6.06 -6.36
CA VAL A 70 -3.72 5.92 -7.68
C VAL A 70 -3.17 6.99 -8.60
N TYR A 71 -2.52 6.57 -9.68
CA TYR A 71 -2.10 7.44 -10.76
C TYR A 71 -3.15 7.47 -11.87
N LYS A 72 -3.31 8.62 -12.52
CA LYS A 72 -4.02 8.76 -13.79
C LYS A 72 -3.06 9.38 -14.81
N GLY A 73 -2.59 8.56 -15.75
CA GLY A 73 -1.46 8.96 -16.59
C GLY A 73 -0.21 9.20 -15.73
N MET A 74 0.30 10.44 -15.70
CA MET A 74 1.47 10.84 -14.90
C MET A 74 1.10 11.55 -13.60
N GLU A 75 -0.19 11.76 -13.33
CA GLU A 75 -0.64 12.53 -12.17
C GLU A 75 -1.09 11.62 -11.04
N MET A 76 -0.59 11.90 -9.83
CA MET A 76 -0.98 11.19 -8.62
C MET A 76 -2.31 11.76 -8.13
N ARG A 77 -3.40 11.05 -8.40
CA ARG A 77 -4.77 11.49 -8.05
C ARG A 77 -5.12 11.19 -6.60
N VAL A 78 -4.62 10.07 -6.09
CA VAL A 78 -4.85 9.61 -4.72
C VAL A 78 -3.49 9.25 -4.12
N CYS A 79 -3.25 9.69 -2.90
CA CYS A 79 -2.13 9.28 -2.05
C CYS A 79 -2.55 9.48 -0.59
N GLU A 80 -2.85 8.37 0.09
CA GLU A 80 -3.34 8.41 1.46
C GLU A 80 -2.86 7.18 2.24
N GLU A 81 -2.83 7.34 3.54
CA GLU A 81 -2.62 6.26 4.51
C GLU A 81 -3.97 5.82 5.09
N LEU A 82 -4.13 4.51 5.32
CA LEU A 82 -5.38 3.87 5.80
C LEU A 82 -5.47 3.75 7.32
#